data_AF-A0A7J6KL00-F1
#
_entry.id   AF-A0A7J6KL00-F1
#
_cell.length_a   1.000
_cell.length_b   1.000
_cell.length_c   1.000
_cell.angle_alpha   90.00
_cell.angle_beta   90.00
_cell.angle_gamma   90.00
#
_symmetry.space_group_name_H-M   'P 1'
#
loop_
_entity.id
_entity.type
_entity.pdbx_description
1 polymer ?
#
loop_
_entity_poly.entity_id
_entity_poly.type
_entity_poly.pdbx_seq_one_letter_code
_entity_poly.pdbx_strand_id
1 'polypeptide(L)'
;LGSDVELLAAACRAVESCDHVKDQRQAQICMEALAVHLEELNLPAISAFCSLGKFQPKMLLANESVETTAEMMTRMCEIARKNPEADFGIFRDIMIAAGRLGVQPSEEMQHFLAVKISDGISEIRAVRELLQIADAAQRQGCVDYCVMHDVAREAVKLIEKMEIGQLSHLMGIFARQEVYDGEFLERARERLLCLLAIREKVGMSGPQMLSLMTVVSRLNTSLDPEQEVLNLLCMRAKELIPTFSEINITQLLLAVQKRRPVVGEAIHELMDS
;
A
#
# COMPACT_ATOMS: atom_id res chain seq x y z
N LEU A 1 24.65 -28.81 12.46
CA LEU A 1 24.92 -27.43 12.93
C LEU A 1 24.76 -26.57 11.69
N GLY A 2 23.56 -26.01 11.49
CA GLY A 2 23.28 -25.14 10.35
C GLY A 2 24.19 -23.91 10.42
N SER A 3 24.50 -23.29 9.28
CA SER A 3 25.29 -22.06 9.24
C SER A 3 24.66 -21.00 10.16
N ASP A 4 25.48 -20.10 10.72
CA ASP A 4 24.99 -19.04 11.62
C ASP A 4 23.82 -18.24 11.01
N VAL A 5 23.77 -18.14 9.68
CA VAL A 5 22.68 -17.55 8.88
C VAL A 5 21.36 -18.31 8.98
N GLU A 6 21.35 -19.65 9.02
CA GLU A 6 20.13 -20.44 9.19
C GLU A 6 19.54 -20.28 10.59
N LEU A 7 20.42 -20.18 11.59
CA LEU A 7 20.04 -19.92 12.98
C LEU A 7 19.46 -18.50 13.12
N LEU A 8 20.08 -17.51 12.46
CA LEU A 8 19.57 -16.14 12.39
C LEU A 8 18.22 -16.07 11.66
N ALA A 9 18.05 -16.77 10.54
CA ALA A 9 16.77 -16.84 9.82
C ALA A 9 15.67 -17.47 10.69
N ALA A 10 15.99 -18.50 11.47
CA ALA A 10 15.07 -19.10 12.42
C ALA A 10 14.71 -18.14 13.56
N ALA A 11 15.68 -17.39 14.10
CA ALA A 11 15.44 -16.36 15.10
C ALA A 11 14.55 -15.23 14.56
N CYS A 12 14.77 -14.78 13.33
CA CYS A 12 13.95 -13.77 12.66
C CYS A 12 12.49 -14.22 12.49
N ARG A 13 12.26 -15.48 12.10
CA ARG A 13 10.91 -16.07 12.02
C ARG A 13 10.23 -16.17 13.38
N ALA A 14 10.98 -16.49 14.44
CA ALA A 14 10.45 -16.51 15.79
C ALA A 14 9.99 -15.11 16.24
N VAL A 15 10.77 -14.08 15.90
CA VAL A 15 10.41 -12.67 16.18
C VAL A 15 9.18 -12.22 15.37
N GLU A 16 9.00 -12.70 14.13
CA GLU A 16 7.79 -12.41 13.36
C GLU A 16 6.50 -12.92 14.02
N SER A 17 6.58 -14.04 14.76
CA SER A 17 5.41 -14.65 15.41
C SER A 17 4.93 -13.93 16.67
N CYS A 18 5.60 -12.86 17.10
CA CYS A 18 5.32 -12.13 18.34
C CYS A 18 4.69 -10.75 18.08
N ASP A 19 3.48 -10.53 18.61
CA ASP A 19 2.66 -9.31 18.40
C ASP A 19 2.96 -8.14 19.38
N HIS A 20 4.13 -8.11 20.05
CA HIS A 20 4.36 -7.19 21.18
C HIS A 20 5.45 -6.13 20.96
N VAL A 21 5.21 -4.92 21.51
CA VAL A 21 6.09 -3.73 21.42
C VAL A 21 7.51 -3.97 21.99
N LYS A 22 7.70 -4.95 22.88
CA LYS A 22 9.03 -5.34 23.39
C LYS A 22 9.93 -5.99 22.33
N ASP A 23 9.37 -6.45 21.21
CA ASP A 23 10.10 -7.12 20.13
C ASP A 23 10.73 -6.17 19.11
N GLN A 24 10.48 -4.85 19.16
CA GLN A 24 11.12 -3.92 18.21
C GLN A 24 12.65 -3.92 18.35
N ARG A 25 13.17 -4.03 19.58
CA ARG A 25 14.61 -4.13 19.83
C ARG A 25 15.18 -5.50 19.42
N GLN A 26 14.40 -6.58 19.55
CA GLN A 26 14.81 -7.91 19.10
C GLN A 26 14.81 -8.03 17.58
N ALA A 27 13.80 -7.47 16.90
CA ALA A 27 13.77 -7.33 15.45
C ALA A 27 14.96 -6.51 14.94
N GLN A 28 15.32 -5.43 15.64
CA GLN A 28 16.51 -4.64 15.33
C GLN A 28 17.80 -5.46 15.45
N ILE A 29 18.01 -6.15 16.58
CA ILE A 29 19.20 -6.99 16.77
C ILE A 29 19.28 -8.08 15.69
N CYS A 30 18.15 -8.66 15.30
CA CYS A 30 18.09 -9.65 14.24
C CYS A 30 18.46 -9.05 12.87
N MET A 31 17.97 -7.84 12.55
CA MET A 31 18.34 -7.17 11.31
C MET A 31 19.81 -6.72 11.28
N GLU A 32 20.33 -6.19 12.39
CA GLU A 32 21.75 -5.82 12.52
C GLU A 32 22.65 -7.05 12.39
N ALA A 33 22.29 -8.18 13.01
CA ALA A 33 23.04 -9.43 12.88
C ALA A 33 22.99 -9.98 11.46
N LEU A 34 21.82 -9.95 10.79
CA LEU A 34 21.73 -10.33 9.38
C LEU A 34 22.55 -9.42 8.46
N ALA A 35 22.60 -8.12 8.76
CA ALA A 35 23.41 -7.16 8.01
C ALA A 35 24.92 -7.44 8.12
N VAL A 36 25.41 -7.92 9.29
CA VAL A 36 26.81 -8.33 9.45
C VAL A 36 27.14 -9.55 8.58
N HIS A 37 26.17 -10.43 8.33
CA HIS A 37 26.33 -11.64 7.52
C HIS A 37 25.83 -11.47 6.07
N LEU A 38 25.85 -10.24 5.54
CA LEU A 38 25.42 -9.91 4.16
C LEU A 38 26.03 -10.82 3.08
N GLU A 39 27.28 -11.24 3.24
CA GLU A 39 28.01 -12.08 2.28
C GLU A 39 27.53 -13.54 2.26
N GLU A 40 26.85 -13.98 3.32
CA GLU A 40 26.40 -15.37 3.52
C GLU A 40 24.87 -15.52 3.38
N LEU A 41 24.17 -14.45 2.99
CA LEU A 41 22.71 -14.46 2.85
C LEU A 41 22.23 -15.51 1.83
N ASN A 42 21.23 -16.28 2.24
CA ASN A 42 20.51 -17.24 1.41
C ASN A 42 19.01 -16.88 1.33
N LEU A 43 18.25 -17.56 0.46
CA LEU A 43 16.82 -17.28 0.27
C LEU A 43 16.00 -17.32 1.59
N PRO A 44 16.20 -18.32 2.49
CA PRO A 44 15.53 -18.31 3.80
C PRO A 44 15.82 -17.07 4.66
N ALA A 45 17.07 -16.58 4.66
CA ALA A 45 17.45 -15.38 5.40
C ALA A 45 16.85 -14.11 4.78
N ILE A 46 16.79 -14.05 3.45
CA ILE A 46 16.13 -12.96 2.70
C ILE A 46 14.65 -12.88 3.07
N SER A 47 13.94 -14.01 2.98
CA SER A 47 12.52 -14.08 3.33
C SER A 47 12.27 -13.67 4.79
N ALA A 48 13.12 -14.13 5.71
CA ALA A 48 13.00 -13.78 7.12
C ALA A 48 13.26 -12.27 7.36
N PHE A 49 14.25 -11.69 6.68
CA PHE A 49 14.52 -10.25 6.72
C PHE A 49 13.31 -9.44 6.25
N CYS A 50 12.76 -9.77 5.07
CA CYS A 50 11.61 -9.06 4.51
C CYS A 50 10.37 -9.13 5.42
N SER A 51 10.20 -10.26 6.12
CA SER A 51 9.12 -10.47 7.07
C SER A 51 9.22 -9.56 8.31
N LEU A 52 10.45 -9.28 8.77
CA LEU A 52 10.72 -8.32 9.86
C LEU A 52 10.46 -6.86 9.47
N GLY A 53 10.36 -6.54 8.17
CA GLY A 53 9.98 -5.21 7.69
C GLY A 53 8.62 -4.70 8.20
N LYS A 54 7.80 -5.55 8.85
CA LYS A 54 6.56 -5.17 9.56
C LYS A 54 6.80 -4.25 10.78
N PHE A 55 7.99 -4.27 11.39
CA PHE A 55 8.25 -3.55 12.66
C PHE A 55 8.57 -2.04 12.54
N GLN A 56 8.53 -1.45 11.33
CA GLN A 56 8.68 -0.01 11.04
C GLN A 56 10.06 0.64 11.40
N PRO A 57 10.45 1.77 10.77
CA PRO A 57 11.78 1.98 10.16
C PRO A 57 12.67 2.99 10.90
N LYS A 58 12.21 3.58 12.00
CA LYS A 58 12.89 4.73 12.63
C LYS A 58 14.24 4.41 13.30
N MET A 59 14.61 3.13 13.39
CA MET A 59 15.78 2.71 14.19
C MET A 59 16.97 2.20 13.37
N LEU A 60 16.77 1.69 12.15
CA LEU A 60 17.90 1.43 11.23
C LEU A 60 18.57 2.73 10.75
N LEU A 61 17.87 3.86 10.87
CA LEU A 61 18.35 5.19 10.50
C LEU A 61 19.11 5.91 11.64
N ALA A 62 19.13 5.33 12.85
CA ALA A 62 19.75 5.96 14.01
C ALA A 62 21.25 5.64 14.14
N ASN A 63 21.72 4.59 13.45
CA ASN A 63 23.14 4.29 13.30
C ASN A 63 23.50 4.39 11.82
N GLU A 64 24.46 5.26 11.53
CA GLU A 64 25.08 5.54 10.23
C GLU A 64 24.97 4.42 9.18
N SER A 65 23.92 4.43 8.37
CA SER A 65 23.97 4.68 6.92
C SER A 65 22.70 4.18 6.21
N VAL A 66 21.93 5.08 5.62
CA VAL A 66 20.89 4.73 4.64
C VAL A 66 21.50 3.92 3.48
N GLU A 67 22.78 4.18 3.18
CA GLU A 67 23.58 3.48 2.18
C GLU A 67 23.67 1.97 2.47
N THR A 68 23.89 1.51 3.71
CA THR A 68 23.94 0.06 3.99
C THR A 68 22.60 -0.65 3.80
N THR A 69 21.46 0.02 4.04
CA THR A 69 20.15 -0.60 3.83
C THR A 69 19.79 -0.69 2.34
N ALA A 70 20.14 0.34 1.55
CA ALA A 70 19.98 0.32 0.10
C ALA A 70 20.90 -0.71 -0.58
N GLU A 71 22.16 -0.80 -0.13
CA GLU A 71 23.13 -1.80 -0.56
C GLU A 71 22.66 -3.21 -0.20
N MET A 72 22.15 -3.41 1.02
CA MET A 72 21.58 -4.68 1.45
C MET A 72 20.38 -5.08 0.58
N MET A 73 19.42 -4.19 0.34
CA MET A 73 18.28 -4.49 -0.53
C MET A 73 18.70 -4.83 -1.96
N THR A 74 19.69 -4.09 -2.48
CA THR A 74 20.28 -4.36 -3.80
C THR A 74 20.91 -5.75 -3.81
N ARG A 75 21.69 -6.08 -2.77
CA ARG A 75 22.36 -7.37 -2.64
C ARG A 75 21.40 -8.54 -2.49
N MET A 76 20.37 -8.41 -1.67
CA MET A 76 19.32 -9.42 -1.51
C MET A 76 18.66 -9.72 -2.86
N CYS A 77 18.38 -8.68 -3.66
CA CYS A 77 17.80 -8.87 -4.96
C CYS A 77 18.79 -9.49 -5.98
N GLU A 78 20.08 -9.15 -5.93
CA GLU A 78 21.11 -9.82 -6.73
C GLU A 78 21.23 -11.32 -6.40
N ILE A 79 21.17 -11.67 -5.12
CA ILE A 79 21.21 -13.06 -4.65
C ILE A 79 19.97 -13.80 -5.17
N ALA A 80 18.79 -13.22 -4.98
CA ALA A 80 17.53 -13.79 -5.48
C ALA A 80 17.57 -13.95 -7.02
N ARG A 81 18.04 -12.94 -7.75
CA ARG A 81 18.18 -12.97 -9.21
C ARG A 81 19.09 -14.09 -9.72
N LYS A 82 20.15 -14.44 -8.99
CA LYS A 82 21.09 -15.51 -9.37
C LYS A 82 20.63 -16.90 -8.94
N ASN A 83 19.61 -16.99 -8.09
CA ASN A 83 19.14 -18.26 -7.55
C ASN A 83 17.94 -18.78 -8.36
N PRO A 84 18.02 -19.99 -8.95
CA PRO A 84 16.93 -20.56 -9.74
C PRO A 84 15.70 -20.95 -8.92
N GLU A 85 15.82 -21.08 -7.59
CA GLU A 85 14.71 -21.38 -6.69
C GLU A 85 13.95 -20.12 -6.25
N ALA A 86 14.41 -18.93 -6.62
CA ALA A 86 13.74 -17.69 -6.27
C ALA A 86 12.43 -17.54 -7.07
N ASP A 87 11.32 -17.57 -6.35
CA ASP A 87 9.97 -17.43 -6.89
C ASP A 87 9.45 -16.00 -6.78
N PHE A 88 8.24 -15.79 -7.31
CA PHE A 88 7.51 -14.52 -7.20
C PHE A 88 7.42 -14.02 -5.75
N GLY A 89 7.22 -14.93 -4.78
CA GLY A 89 7.08 -14.60 -3.37
C GLY A 89 8.29 -13.87 -2.81
N ILE A 90 9.50 -14.30 -3.19
CA ILE A 90 10.75 -13.65 -2.74
C ILE A 90 10.86 -12.23 -3.30
N PHE A 91 10.62 -12.04 -4.60
CA PHE A 91 10.71 -10.71 -5.22
C PHE A 91 9.62 -9.77 -4.69
N ARG A 92 8.41 -10.29 -4.45
CA ARG A 92 7.32 -9.57 -3.76
C ARG A 92 7.75 -9.11 -2.38
N ASP A 93 8.34 -9.98 -1.58
CA ASP A 93 8.74 -9.67 -0.21
C ASP A 93 9.87 -8.64 -0.17
N ILE A 94 10.83 -8.72 -1.10
CA ILE A 94 11.88 -7.71 -1.28
C ILE A 94 11.27 -6.35 -1.63
N MET A 95 10.34 -6.30 -2.60
CA MET A 95 9.67 -5.07 -3.00
C MET A 95 8.90 -4.44 -1.81
N ILE A 96 8.12 -5.24 -1.10
CA ILE A 96 7.36 -4.79 0.07
C ILE A 96 8.30 -4.25 1.16
N ALA A 97 9.40 -4.95 1.43
CA ALA A 97 10.38 -4.52 2.41
C ALA A 97 11.02 -3.18 2.02
N ALA A 98 11.45 -3.01 0.77
CA ALA A 98 12.02 -1.74 0.27
C ALA A 98 11.04 -0.58 0.45
N GLY A 99 9.77 -0.77 0.07
CA GLY A 99 8.73 0.25 0.22
C GLY A 99 8.42 0.58 1.68
N ARG A 100 8.49 -0.39 2.60
CA ARG A 100 8.29 -0.14 4.04
C ARG A 100 9.44 0.59 4.69
N LEU A 101 10.66 0.29 4.28
CA LEU A 101 11.88 0.92 4.78
C LEU A 101 12.11 2.31 4.18
N GLY A 102 11.35 2.70 3.15
CA GLY A 102 11.54 3.97 2.46
C GLY A 102 12.84 4.02 1.66
N VAL A 103 13.33 2.85 1.28
CA VAL A 103 14.57 2.67 0.52
C VAL A 103 14.21 2.56 -0.95
N GLN A 104 14.89 3.35 -1.78
CA GLN A 104 14.79 3.26 -3.22
C GLN A 104 15.99 2.45 -3.74
N PRO A 105 15.79 1.23 -4.27
CA PRO A 105 16.85 0.49 -4.96
C PRO A 105 17.35 1.26 -6.18
N SER A 106 18.45 0.83 -6.81
CA SER A 106 18.86 1.41 -8.10
C SER A 106 17.77 1.27 -9.17
N GLU A 107 17.74 2.15 -10.18
CA GLU A 107 16.75 2.11 -11.26
C GLU A 107 16.73 0.75 -11.99
N GLU A 108 17.89 0.14 -12.26
CA GLU A 108 17.99 -1.21 -12.84
C GLU A 108 17.25 -2.23 -11.96
N MET A 109 17.41 -2.13 -10.64
CA MET A 109 16.81 -3.05 -9.70
C MET A 109 15.31 -2.85 -9.56
N GLN A 110 14.86 -1.60 -9.57
CA GLN A 110 13.44 -1.24 -9.57
C GLN A 110 12.75 -1.82 -10.81
N HIS A 111 13.34 -1.67 -11.99
CA HIS A 111 12.81 -2.24 -13.22
C HIS A 111 12.82 -3.77 -13.19
N PHE A 112 13.89 -4.40 -12.71
CA PHE A 112 13.95 -5.85 -12.57
C PHE A 112 12.87 -6.39 -11.63
N LEU A 113 12.70 -5.76 -10.46
CA LEU A 113 11.63 -6.12 -9.53
C LEU A 113 10.27 -5.91 -10.17
N ALA A 114 10.05 -4.80 -10.87
CA ALA A 114 8.79 -4.53 -11.57
C ALA A 114 8.43 -5.65 -12.55
N VAL A 115 9.37 -6.09 -13.39
CA VAL A 115 9.17 -7.21 -14.33
C VAL A 115 8.81 -8.49 -13.57
N LYS A 116 9.56 -8.83 -12.52
CA LYS A 116 9.29 -10.05 -11.73
C LYS A 116 7.95 -10.02 -11.01
N ILE A 117 7.51 -8.84 -10.59
CA ILE A 117 6.20 -8.66 -9.98
C ILE A 117 5.11 -8.80 -11.03
N SER A 118 5.23 -8.14 -12.18
CA SER A 118 4.28 -8.27 -13.29
C SER A 118 4.12 -9.72 -13.77
N ASP A 119 5.20 -10.49 -13.84
CA ASP A 119 5.16 -11.91 -14.23
C ASP A 119 4.30 -12.76 -13.27
N GLY A 120 4.37 -12.49 -11.96
CA GLY A 120 3.73 -13.31 -10.92
C GLY A 120 2.49 -12.71 -10.27
N ILE A 121 2.13 -11.45 -10.54
CA ILE A 121 1.01 -10.75 -9.88
C ILE A 121 -0.34 -11.45 -10.10
N SER A 122 -0.47 -12.17 -11.21
CA SER A 122 -1.65 -12.98 -11.52
C SER A 122 -1.86 -14.18 -10.59
N GLU A 123 -0.88 -14.52 -9.75
CA GLU A 123 -0.96 -15.56 -8.72
C GLU A 123 -1.65 -15.07 -7.44
N ILE A 124 -1.76 -13.75 -7.24
CA ILE A 124 -2.32 -13.16 -6.02
C ILE A 124 -3.80 -13.51 -5.88
N ARG A 125 -4.18 -13.94 -4.67
CA ARG A 125 -5.58 -14.29 -4.32
C ARG A 125 -6.15 -13.46 -3.18
N ALA A 126 -5.30 -12.76 -2.44
CA ALA A 126 -5.66 -12.00 -1.26
C ALA A 126 -5.61 -10.49 -1.51
N VAL A 127 -6.68 -9.77 -1.14
CA VAL A 127 -6.74 -8.30 -1.23
C VAL A 127 -5.57 -7.64 -0.50
N ARG A 128 -5.24 -8.14 0.70
CA ARG A 128 -4.15 -7.61 1.51
C ARG A 128 -2.80 -7.62 0.78
N GLU A 129 -2.52 -8.70 0.07
CA GLU A 129 -1.26 -8.88 -0.65
C GLU A 129 -1.17 -7.91 -1.82
N LEU A 130 -2.25 -7.78 -2.59
CA LEU A 130 -2.33 -6.83 -3.70
C LEU A 130 -2.12 -5.38 -3.22
N LEU A 131 -2.75 -5.00 -2.10
CA LEU A 131 -2.57 -3.67 -1.50
C LEU A 131 -1.14 -3.42 -1.04
N GLN A 132 -0.47 -4.43 -0.48
CA GLN A 132 0.93 -4.29 -0.05
C GLN A 132 1.87 -4.04 -1.22
N ILE A 133 1.62 -4.68 -2.36
CA ILE A 133 2.38 -4.43 -3.60
C ILE A 133 2.10 -3.02 -4.11
N ALA A 134 0.83 -2.60 -4.18
CA ALA A 134 0.46 -1.26 -4.60
C ALA A 134 1.11 -0.18 -3.71
N ASP A 135 1.10 -0.36 -2.39
CA ASP A 135 1.75 0.52 -1.43
C ASP A 135 3.26 0.57 -1.62
N ALA A 136 3.89 -0.59 -1.78
CA ALA A 136 5.32 -0.70 -1.99
C ALA A 136 5.73 0.01 -3.29
N ALA A 137 4.95 -0.21 -4.35
CA ALA A 137 5.16 0.39 -5.64
C ALA A 137 5.06 1.91 -5.60
N GLN A 138 4.04 2.45 -4.91
CA GLN A 138 3.89 3.89 -4.73
C GLN A 138 5.06 4.49 -3.95
N ARG A 139 5.50 3.84 -2.87
CA ARG A 139 6.54 4.37 -1.96
C ARG A 139 7.93 4.36 -2.56
N GLN A 140 8.23 3.40 -3.42
CA GLN A 140 9.50 3.38 -4.13
C GLN A 140 9.60 4.51 -5.17
N GLY A 141 8.49 5.21 -5.47
CA GLY A 141 8.47 6.40 -6.33
C GLY A 141 8.82 6.11 -7.79
N CYS A 142 9.03 4.84 -8.11
CA CYS A 142 9.58 4.38 -9.36
C CYS A 142 9.19 2.92 -9.52
N VAL A 143 7.91 2.69 -9.80
CA VAL A 143 7.52 1.39 -10.33
C VAL A 143 6.73 1.66 -11.58
N ASP A 144 7.31 1.14 -12.66
CA ASP A 144 6.80 1.01 -14.00
C ASP A 144 5.27 1.08 -14.04
N TYR A 145 4.73 1.97 -14.87
CA TYR A 145 3.29 2.06 -15.14
C TYR A 145 2.67 0.68 -15.38
N CYS A 146 3.46 -0.25 -15.94
CA CYS A 146 3.06 -1.65 -16.13
C CYS A 146 2.60 -2.34 -14.84
N VAL A 147 3.34 -2.25 -13.73
CA VAL A 147 2.95 -2.93 -12.47
C VAL A 147 1.66 -2.34 -11.93
N MET A 148 1.49 -1.03 -11.96
CA MET A 148 0.26 -0.41 -11.47
C MET A 148 -0.96 -0.77 -12.34
N HIS A 149 -0.78 -0.90 -13.66
CA HIS A 149 -1.82 -1.43 -14.54
C HIS A 149 -2.13 -2.90 -14.26
N ASP A 150 -1.13 -3.74 -14.01
CA ASP A 150 -1.37 -5.13 -13.63
C ASP A 150 -2.05 -5.23 -12.25
N VAL A 151 -1.68 -4.37 -11.29
CA VAL A 151 -2.37 -4.25 -10.01
C VAL A 151 -3.84 -3.87 -10.24
N ALA A 152 -4.13 -2.92 -11.14
CA ALA A 152 -5.50 -2.54 -11.46
C ALA A 152 -6.30 -3.71 -12.06
N ARG A 153 -5.71 -4.46 -12.99
CA ARG A 153 -6.32 -5.65 -13.60
C ARG A 153 -6.62 -6.74 -12.56
N GLU A 154 -5.68 -7.03 -11.67
CA GLU A 154 -5.90 -8.02 -10.61
C GLU A 154 -6.87 -7.51 -9.53
N ALA A 155 -6.91 -6.21 -9.29
CA ALA A 155 -7.86 -5.59 -8.37
C ALA A 155 -9.31 -5.79 -8.82
N VAL A 156 -9.59 -5.70 -10.13
CA VAL A 156 -10.92 -5.99 -10.70
C VAL A 156 -11.40 -7.39 -10.29
N LYS A 157 -10.52 -8.40 -10.32
CA LYS A 157 -10.87 -9.78 -9.95
C LYS A 157 -11.17 -9.94 -8.46
N LEU A 158 -10.60 -9.09 -7.62
CA LEU A 158 -10.74 -9.16 -6.16
C LEU A 158 -11.73 -8.13 -5.61
N ILE A 159 -12.35 -7.32 -6.46
CA ILE A 159 -13.08 -6.12 -6.05
C ILE A 159 -14.28 -6.39 -5.15
N GLU A 160 -14.97 -7.51 -5.39
CA GLU A 160 -16.11 -7.94 -4.56
C GLU A 160 -15.71 -8.34 -3.13
N LYS A 161 -14.43 -8.63 -2.90
CA LYS A 161 -13.87 -8.95 -1.58
C LYS A 161 -13.34 -7.71 -0.87
N MET A 162 -13.27 -6.56 -1.54
CA MET A 162 -12.72 -5.35 -0.96
C MET A 162 -13.76 -4.67 -0.06
N GLU A 163 -13.30 -4.32 1.14
CA GLU A 163 -13.98 -3.41 2.04
C GLU A 163 -13.76 -1.95 1.61
N ILE A 164 -14.59 -1.04 2.12
CA ILE A 164 -14.53 0.37 1.72
C ILE A 164 -13.14 0.97 1.95
N GLY A 165 -12.50 0.68 3.09
CA GLY A 165 -11.17 1.21 3.40
C GLY A 165 -10.09 0.70 2.43
N GLN A 166 -10.18 -0.57 2.03
CA GLN A 166 -9.25 -1.19 1.08
C GLN A 166 -9.41 -0.60 -0.31
N LEU A 167 -10.65 -0.47 -0.77
CA LEU A 167 -10.97 0.11 -2.07
C LEU A 167 -10.58 1.59 -2.14
N SER A 168 -10.90 2.35 -1.08
CA SER A 168 -10.52 3.77 -0.93
C SER A 168 -9.02 3.98 -1.01
N HIS A 169 -8.27 3.11 -0.32
CA HIS A 169 -6.81 3.16 -0.27
C HIS A 169 -6.21 2.90 -1.64
N LEU A 170 -6.66 1.84 -2.31
CA LEU A 170 -6.18 1.47 -3.64
C LEU A 170 -6.47 2.53 -4.69
N MET A 171 -7.70 3.05 -4.73
CA MET A 171 -8.03 4.15 -5.64
C MET A 171 -7.22 5.42 -5.31
N GLY A 172 -6.88 5.63 -4.02
CA GLY A 172 -5.95 6.67 -3.56
C GLY A 172 -4.54 6.51 -4.12
N ILE A 173 -4.04 5.28 -4.17
CA ILE A 173 -2.74 4.96 -4.79
C ILE A 173 -2.77 5.33 -6.27
N PHE A 174 -3.75 4.82 -7.02
CA PHE A 174 -3.87 5.07 -8.46
C PHE A 174 -4.04 6.55 -8.80
N ALA A 175 -4.84 7.29 -8.02
CA ALA A 175 -5.01 8.73 -8.22
C ALA A 175 -3.75 9.57 -7.90
N ARG A 176 -2.81 9.06 -7.09
CA ARG A 176 -1.50 9.71 -6.84
C ARG A 176 -0.46 9.33 -7.89
N GLN A 177 -0.68 8.23 -8.59
CA GLN A 177 0.23 7.69 -9.60
C GLN A 177 -0.27 7.95 -11.02
N GLU A 178 -1.39 8.66 -11.17
CA GLU A 178 -2.02 8.98 -12.45
C GLU A 178 -2.34 7.73 -13.28
N VAL A 179 -2.70 6.64 -12.59
CA VAL A 179 -3.08 5.36 -13.20
C VAL A 179 -4.59 5.37 -13.43
N TYR A 180 -4.99 5.53 -14.69
CA TYR A 180 -6.39 5.60 -15.10
C TYR A 180 -6.78 4.33 -15.87
N ASP A 181 -7.09 3.27 -15.13
CA ASP A 181 -7.62 2.03 -15.71
C ASP A 181 -9.16 2.07 -15.71
N GLY A 182 -9.76 2.19 -16.91
CA GLY A 182 -11.20 2.41 -17.06
C GLY A 182 -12.05 1.29 -16.46
N GLU A 183 -11.66 0.02 -16.67
CA GLU A 183 -12.39 -1.12 -16.13
C GLU A 183 -12.34 -1.14 -14.60
N PHE A 184 -11.15 -0.92 -14.02
CA PHE A 184 -11.02 -0.80 -12.58
C PHE A 184 -11.89 0.33 -12.01
N LEU A 185 -11.87 1.52 -12.62
CA LEU A 185 -12.64 2.66 -12.13
C LEU A 185 -14.15 2.42 -12.16
N GLU A 186 -14.67 1.83 -13.23
CA GLU A 186 -16.08 1.48 -13.34
C GLU A 186 -16.50 0.46 -12.28
N ARG A 187 -15.73 -0.63 -12.13
CA ARG A 187 -16.00 -1.67 -11.14
C ARG A 187 -15.86 -1.15 -9.71
N ALA A 188 -14.84 -0.33 -9.44
CA ALA A 188 -14.62 0.26 -8.13
C ALA A 188 -15.77 1.19 -7.75
N ARG A 189 -16.28 1.95 -8.71
CA ARG A 189 -17.46 2.80 -8.53
C ARG A 189 -18.71 1.99 -8.19
N GLU A 190 -19.02 0.94 -8.96
CA GLU A 190 -20.15 0.05 -8.69
C GLU A 190 -20.07 -0.57 -7.29
N ARG A 191 -18.87 -1.04 -6.92
CA ARG A 191 -18.61 -1.61 -5.61
C ARG A 191 -18.76 -0.57 -4.49
N LEU A 192 -18.27 0.65 -4.67
CA LEU A 192 -18.45 1.75 -3.71
C LEU A 192 -19.93 2.09 -3.52
N LEU A 193 -20.72 2.19 -4.59
CA LEU A 193 -22.15 2.43 -4.52
C LEU A 193 -22.85 1.34 -3.69
N CYS A 194 -22.52 0.07 -3.95
CA CYS A 194 -23.05 -1.06 -3.19
C CYS A 194 -22.69 -0.95 -1.69
N LEU A 195 -21.42 -0.69 -1.37
CA LEU A 195 -20.94 -0.57 0.00
C LEU A 195 -21.55 0.64 0.75
N LEU A 196 -21.75 1.78 0.07
CA LEU A 196 -22.32 2.99 0.64
C LEU A 196 -23.83 2.89 0.85
N ALA A 197 -24.55 2.18 -0.04
CA ALA A 197 -25.99 1.97 0.04
C ALA A 197 -26.40 1.07 1.23
N ILE A 198 -25.52 0.16 1.67
CA ILE A 198 -25.77 -0.69 2.84
C ILE A 198 -25.64 0.17 4.11
N ARG A 199 -26.78 0.72 4.55
CA ARG A 199 -26.85 1.73 5.62
C ARG A 199 -26.27 1.27 6.97
N GLU A 200 -26.32 -0.02 7.28
CA GLU A 200 -26.23 -0.52 8.66
C GLU A 200 -24.84 -0.93 9.17
N LYS A 201 -23.78 -1.03 8.36
CA LYS A 201 -22.55 -1.72 8.84
C LYS A 201 -21.19 -1.20 8.41
N VAL A 202 -21.09 -0.21 7.52
CA VAL A 202 -19.77 0.24 7.07
C VAL A 202 -19.37 1.49 7.87
N GLY A 203 -18.78 1.26 9.05
CA GLY A 203 -18.14 2.33 9.82
C GLY A 203 -16.98 2.89 8.99
N MET A 204 -17.20 4.04 8.35
CA MET A 204 -16.15 4.76 7.64
C MET A 204 -15.52 5.78 8.59
N SER A 205 -14.20 5.77 8.73
CA SER A 205 -13.49 6.80 9.48
C SER A 205 -13.41 8.10 8.68
N GLY A 206 -13.29 9.24 9.37
CA GLY A 206 -13.08 10.53 8.70
C GLY A 206 -11.93 10.57 7.69
N PRO A 207 -10.75 10.01 8.00
CA PRO A 207 -9.66 9.88 7.03
C PRO A 207 -10.02 9.07 5.78
N GLN A 208 -10.79 7.98 5.92
CA GLN A 208 -11.24 7.18 4.77
C GLN A 208 -12.21 7.98 3.89
N MET A 209 -13.13 8.72 4.50
CA MET A 209 -14.07 9.61 3.81
C MET A 209 -13.34 10.66 2.98
N LEU A 210 -12.37 11.35 3.59
CA LEU A 210 -11.59 12.38 2.91
C LEU A 210 -10.76 11.82 1.76
N SER A 211 -10.16 10.64 1.96
CA SER A 211 -9.43 9.95 0.91
C SER A 211 -10.35 9.64 -0.28
N LEU A 212 -11.55 9.09 -0.03
CA LEU A 212 -12.53 8.81 -1.09
C LEU A 212 -12.96 10.06 -1.82
N MET A 213 -13.30 11.13 -1.11
CA MET A 213 -13.73 12.38 -1.74
C MET A 213 -12.59 13.04 -2.53
N THR A 214 -11.36 12.96 -2.04
CA THR A 214 -10.17 13.41 -2.77
C THR A 214 -9.96 12.59 -4.04
N VAL A 215 -10.17 11.28 -3.98
CA VAL A 215 -10.02 10.40 -5.13
C VAL A 215 -11.12 10.62 -6.15
N VAL A 216 -12.39 10.54 -5.72
CA VAL A 216 -13.54 10.81 -6.58
C VAL A 216 -13.41 12.19 -7.21
N SER A 217 -12.99 13.23 -6.48
CA SER A 217 -12.79 14.56 -7.08
C SER A 217 -11.69 14.61 -8.15
N ARG A 218 -10.66 13.75 -8.06
CA ARG A 218 -9.56 13.66 -9.04
C ARG A 218 -9.87 12.81 -10.27
N LEU A 219 -10.79 11.85 -10.18
CA LEU A 219 -11.04 10.89 -11.26
C LEU A 219 -11.65 11.51 -12.53
N ASN A 220 -12.14 12.76 -12.47
CA ASN A 220 -12.53 13.60 -13.60
C ASN A 220 -13.27 12.88 -14.76
N THR A 221 -14.12 11.88 -14.47
CA THR A 221 -14.97 11.28 -15.50
C THR A 221 -16.32 11.99 -15.47
N SER A 222 -16.76 12.48 -16.63
CA SER A 222 -17.96 13.31 -16.77
C SER A 222 -19.27 12.52 -16.71
N LEU A 223 -19.38 11.53 -15.81
CA LEU A 223 -20.47 10.55 -15.80
C LEU A 223 -21.36 10.68 -14.56
N ASP A 224 -22.68 10.65 -14.78
CA ASP A 224 -23.75 10.69 -13.76
C ASP A 224 -23.53 9.80 -12.51
N PRO A 225 -22.95 8.59 -12.59
CA PRO A 225 -22.77 7.73 -11.42
C PRO A 225 -21.68 8.21 -10.45
N GLU A 226 -20.74 9.08 -10.88
CA GLU A 226 -19.79 9.72 -9.93
C GLU A 226 -20.52 10.71 -9.01
N GLN A 227 -21.57 11.36 -9.52
CA GLN A 227 -22.38 12.28 -8.74
C GLN A 227 -23.15 11.55 -7.64
N GLU A 228 -23.62 10.33 -7.91
CA GLU A 228 -24.30 9.51 -6.91
C GLU A 228 -23.36 9.08 -5.78
N VAL A 229 -22.13 8.66 -6.11
CA VAL A 229 -21.09 8.38 -5.11
C VAL A 229 -20.79 9.63 -4.29
N LEU A 230 -20.61 10.79 -4.93
CA LEU A 230 -20.33 12.04 -4.24
C LEU A 230 -21.47 12.47 -3.31
N ASN A 231 -22.72 12.33 -3.75
CA ASN A 231 -23.90 12.62 -2.93
C ASN A 231 -23.98 11.71 -1.71
N LEU A 232 -23.73 10.40 -1.88
CA LEU A 232 -23.68 9.44 -0.77
C LEU A 232 -22.55 9.77 0.21
N LEU A 233 -21.37 10.12 -0.29
CA LEU A 233 -20.24 10.55 0.55
C LEU A 233 -20.56 11.84 1.32
N CYS A 234 -21.20 12.82 0.68
CA CYS A 234 -21.62 14.06 1.36
C CYS A 234 -22.67 13.80 2.45
N MET A 235 -23.66 12.94 2.22
CA MET A 235 -24.62 12.55 3.25
C MET A 235 -23.94 11.87 4.43
N ARG A 236 -22.96 10.99 4.19
CA ARG A 236 -22.20 10.32 5.24
C ARG A 236 -21.21 11.24 5.95
N ALA A 237 -20.62 12.20 5.24
CA ALA A 237 -19.73 13.19 5.83
C ALA A 237 -20.46 13.99 6.91
N LYS A 238 -21.74 14.34 6.71
CA LYS A 238 -22.59 15.03 7.70
C LYS A 238 -22.67 14.28 9.04
N GLU A 239 -22.82 12.96 8.99
CA GLU A 239 -22.87 12.12 10.20
C GLU A 239 -21.53 12.12 10.96
N LEU A 240 -20.43 12.46 10.29
CA LEU A 240 -19.07 12.37 10.81
C LEU A 240 -18.39 13.73 11.07
N ILE A 241 -18.98 14.86 10.66
CA ILE A 241 -18.44 16.23 10.90
C ILE A 241 -17.97 16.41 12.36
N PRO A 242 -18.73 16.00 13.40
CA PRO A 242 -18.32 16.22 14.78
C PRO A 242 -17.03 15.49 15.18
N THR A 243 -16.59 14.52 14.38
CA THR A 243 -15.37 13.71 14.60
C THR A 243 -14.17 14.22 13.80
N PHE A 244 -14.35 15.23 12.95
CA PHE A 244 -13.30 15.73 12.07
C PHE A 244 -12.47 16.83 12.74
N SER A 245 -11.18 16.88 12.43
CA SER A 245 -10.34 18.03 12.74
C SER A 245 -10.65 19.18 11.76
N GLU A 246 -10.27 20.42 12.11
CA GLU A 246 -10.40 21.58 11.21
C GLU A 246 -9.68 21.38 9.86
N ILE A 247 -8.53 20.68 9.88
CA ILE A 247 -7.78 20.32 8.67
C ILE A 247 -8.61 19.39 7.78
N ASN A 248 -9.26 18.41 8.38
CA ASN A 248 -10.11 17.45 7.69
C ASN A 248 -11.33 18.14 7.06
N ILE A 249 -11.97 19.06 7.78
CA ILE A 249 -13.09 19.86 7.26
C ILE A 249 -12.62 20.74 6.09
N THR A 250 -11.45 21.36 6.20
CA THR A 250 -10.89 22.20 5.12
C THR A 250 -10.62 21.38 3.86
N GLN A 251 -10.04 20.18 4.00
CA GLN A 251 -9.80 19.27 2.88
C GLN A 251 -11.10 18.78 2.24
N LEU A 252 -12.13 18.52 3.06
CA LEU A 252 -13.47 18.18 2.60
C LEU A 252 -14.03 19.29 1.70
N LEU A 253 -14.03 20.52 2.19
CA LEU A 253 -14.55 21.67 1.45
C LEU A 253 -13.80 21.92 0.15
N LEU A 254 -12.47 21.77 0.14
CA LEU A 254 -11.65 21.88 -1.07
C LEU A 254 -11.97 20.79 -2.12
N ALA A 255 -12.20 19.55 -1.68
CA ALA A 255 -12.57 18.45 -2.57
C ALA A 255 -13.93 18.68 -3.22
N VAL A 256 -14.90 19.21 -2.47
CA VAL A 256 -16.25 19.48 -2.98
C VAL A 256 -16.29 20.74 -3.85
N GLN A 257 -15.56 21.81 -3.48
CA GLN A 257 -15.53 23.07 -4.23
C GLN A 257 -14.98 22.90 -5.67
N LYS A 258 -14.14 21.90 -5.92
CA LYS A 258 -13.64 21.58 -7.26
C LYS A 258 -14.71 21.03 -8.21
N ARG A 259 -15.87 20.57 -7.72
CA ARG A 259 -16.95 19.93 -8.50
C ARG A 259 -18.20 20.82 -8.61
N ARG A 260 -17.97 22.12 -8.86
CA ARG A 260 -18.86 23.27 -8.59
C ARG A 260 -20.28 23.35 -9.18
N PRO A 261 -20.83 22.49 -10.08
CA PRO A 261 -22.24 22.68 -10.45
C PRO A 261 -23.27 21.96 -9.55
N VAL A 262 -22.92 20.91 -8.80
CA VAL A 262 -23.95 19.94 -8.34
C VAL A 262 -24.07 19.76 -6.82
N VAL A 263 -23.10 20.25 -6.02
CA VAL A 263 -23.12 20.07 -4.55
C VAL A 263 -23.52 21.36 -3.82
N GLY A 264 -24.27 22.25 -4.48
CA GLY A 264 -24.67 23.55 -3.93
C GLY A 264 -25.44 23.42 -2.61
N GLU A 265 -26.46 22.57 -2.57
CA GLU A 265 -27.30 22.42 -1.37
C GLU A 265 -26.58 21.68 -0.23
N ALA A 266 -25.84 20.60 -0.52
CA ALA A 266 -25.16 19.85 0.51
C ALA A 266 -23.95 20.59 1.11
N ILE A 267 -23.22 21.42 0.34
CA ILE A 267 -22.16 22.29 0.88
C ILE A 267 -22.75 23.41 1.74
N HIS A 268 -23.83 24.06 1.29
CA HIS A 268 -24.46 25.12 2.06
C HIS A 268 -24.94 24.61 3.42
N GLU A 269 -25.56 23.44 3.48
CA GLU A 269 -25.95 22.81 4.74
C GLU A 269 -24.77 22.32 5.59
N LEU A 270 -23.63 21.96 4.98
CA LEU A 270 -22.39 21.59 5.68
C LEU A 270 -21.66 22.81 6.29
N MET A 271 -21.85 24.00 5.72
CA MET A 271 -21.25 25.24 6.21
C MET A 271 -22.11 25.94 7.27
N ASP A 272 -23.41 25.62 7.34
CA ASP A 272 -24.37 26.18 8.30
C ASP A 272 -24.46 25.37 9.62
N SER A 273 -23.85 24.17 9.68
CA SER A 273 -23.78 23.28 10.85
C SER A 273 -22.45 23.37 11.60
#